data_AF-A0AAU6WSX9-F1
#
_entry.id   AF-A0AAU6WSX9-F1
#
_cell.length_a   1.000
_cell.length_b   1.000
_cell.length_c   1.000
_cell.angle_alpha   90.00
_cell.angle_beta   90.00
_cell.angle_gamma   90.00
#
_symmetry.space_group_name_H-M   'P 1'
#
loop_
_entity.id
_entity.type
_entity.pdbx_description
1 polymer ?
#
loop_
_entity_poly.entity_id
_entity_poly.type
_entity_poly.pdbx_seq_one_letter_code
_entity_poly.pdbx_strand_id
1 'polypeptide(L)'
;MNYKLLLSLITAFFILSCSNNKYKTILSGNIPNLPDGKLYLYKDKYNDRIDSVETKNGKFKIVYIRKTAEPQYLGVEHVDHDGTKRSFSFPTNAKYRGSGCQSQYFFLIL
;
A
#
# COMPACT_ATOMS: atom_id res chain seq x y z
N MET A 1 43.67 -25.14 -5.51
CA MET A 1 42.52 -24.63 -4.73
C MET A 1 41.44 -25.71 -4.72
N ASN A 2 41.12 -26.28 -3.56
CA ASN A 2 40.21 -27.44 -3.48
C ASN A 2 38.79 -27.04 -3.88
N TYR A 3 38.22 -27.68 -4.91
CA TYR A 3 36.86 -27.39 -5.42
C TYR A 3 35.78 -27.51 -4.33
N LYS A 4 36.00 -28.36 -3.31
CA LYS A 4 35.15 -28.48 -2.13
C LYS A 4 35.10 -27.19 -1.29
N LEU A 5 36.23 -26.47 -1.23
CA LEU A 5 36.37 -25.22 -0.48
C LEU A 5 35.69 -24.06 -1.24
N LEU A 6 35.80 -24.05 -2.57
CA LEU A 6 35.07 -23.13 -3.44
C LEU A 6 33.54 -23.36 -3.36
N LEU A 7 33.09 -24.61 -3.44
CA LEU A 7 31.67 -24.97 -3.35
C LEU A 7 31.09 -24.59 -1.98
N SER A 8 31.84 -24.82 -0.89
CA SER A 8 31.45 -24.40 0.46
C SER A 8 31.31 -22.88 0.57
N LEU A 9 32.20 -22.12 -0.07
CA LEU A 9 32.17 -20.66 -0.05
C LEU A 9 30.94 -20.12 -0.82
N ILE A 10 30.63 -20.72 -1.97
CA ILE A 10 29.47 -20.35 -2.79
C ILE A 10 28.18 -20.63 -2.01
N THR A 11 28.05 -21.81 -1.40
CA THR A 11 26.88 -22.15 -0.58
C THR A 11 26.73 -21.18 0.60
N ALA A 12 27.81 -20.79 1.26
CA ALA A 12 27.81 -19.80 2.34
C ALA A 12 27.35 -18.40 1.89
N PHE A 13 27.69 -17.97 0.68
CA PHE A 13 27.22 -16.71 0.12
C PHE A 13 25.71 -16.70 -0.18
N PHE A 14 25.14 -17.83 -0.62
CA PHE A 14 23.71 -17.91 -0.91
C PHE A 14 22.83 -17.78 0.35
N ILE A 15 23.28 -18.31 1.50
CA ILE A 15 22.54 -18.20 2.77
C ILE A 15 22.56 -16.77 3.33
N LEU A 16 23.63 -16.01 3.08
CA LEU A 16 23.78 -14.63 3.56
C LEU A 16 23.01 -13.61 2.71
N SER A 17 22.61 -13.96 1.48
CA SER A 17 21.89 -13.04 0.59
C SER A 17 20.39 -12.92 0.89
N CYS A 18 19.86 -13.68 1.86
CA CYS A 18 18.44 -13.66 2.21
C CYS A 18 18.14 -12.47 3.15
N SER A 19 18.15 -11.24 2.62
CA SER A 19 17.71 -10.07 3.38
C SER A 19 16.18 -9.99 3.38
N ASN A 20 15.57 -10.00 4.56
CA ASN A 20 14.12 -9.95 4.74
C ASN A 20 13.64 -8.49 4.68
N ASN A 21 13.97 -7.79 3.60
CA ASN A 21 13.61 -6.38 3.40
C ASN A 21 12.11 -6.28 3.10
N LYS A 22 11.33 -6.25 4.17
CA LYS A 22 9.90 -5.92 4.11
C LYS A 22 9.76 -4.46 3.68
N TYR A 23 9.18 -4.22 2.51
CA TYR A 23 8.90 -2.87 2.03
C TYR A 23 7.78 -2.25 2.87
N LYS A 24 8.18 -1.42 3.84
CA LYS A 24 7.25 -0.68 4.69
C LYS A 24 6.83 0.60 3.98
N THR A 25 5.54 0.88 3.96
CA THR A 25 4.99 2.12 3.43
C THR A 25 3.99 2.70 4.42
N ILE A 26 4.04 4.02 4.60
CA ILE A 26 3.15 4.75 5.50
C ILE A 26 2.19 5.53 4.62
N LEU A 27 0.89 5.27 4.79
CA LEU A 27 -0.15 6.09 4.19
C LEU A 27 -0.80 6.89 5.32
N SER A 28 -0.63 8.20 5.27
CA SER A 28 -1.19 9.13 6.27
C SER A 28 -1.82 10.30 5.58
N GLY A 29 -2.86 10.84 6.20
CA GLY A 29 -3.58 11.99 5.66
C GLY A 29 -4.23 12.82 6.76
N ASN A 30 -4.57 14.04 6.37
CA ASN A 30 -5.38 14.98 7.13
C ASN A 30 -6.41 15.55 6.15
N ILE A 31 -7.62 15.00 6.15
CA ILE A 31 -8.69 15.37 5.21
C ILE A 31 -9.72 16.20 5.97
N PRO A 32 -9.83 17.52 5.69
CA PRO A 32 -10.82 18.36 6.33
C PRO A 32 -12.23 17.80 6.16
N ASN A 33 -13.02 17.85 7.23
CA ASN A 33 -14.42 17.38 7.26
C ASN A 33 -14.63 15.90 6.95
N LEU A 34 -13.58 15.07 6.98
CA LEU A 34 -13.75 13.63 6.97
C LEU A 34 -14.25 13.20 8.37
N PRO A 35 -15.44 12.58 8.48
CA PRO A 35 -15.98 12.16 9.76
C PRO A 35 -15.11 11.11 10.45
N ASP A 36 -15.32 10.97 11.75
CA ASP A 36 -14.79 9.84 12.50
C ASP A 36 -15.42 8.54 12.00
N GLY A 37 -14.60 7.49 11.97
CA GLY A 37 -14.96 6.23 11.36
C GLY A 37 -13.73 5.39 11.06
N LYS A 38 -13.82 4.57 10.02
CA LYS A 38 -12.81 3.60 9.66
C LYS A 38 -12.39 3.73 8.22
N LEU A 39 -11.09 3.88 8.01
CA LEU A 39 -10.45 3.83 6.70
C LEU A 39 -9.95 2.41 6.45
N TYR A 40 -10.42 1.79 5.38
CA TYR A 40 -9.99 0.47 4.92
C TYR A 40 -9.04 0.61 3.75
N LEU A 41 -7.93 -0.11 3.81
CA LEU A 41 -7.06 -0.34 2.67
C LEU A 41 -7.49 -1.66 2.01
N TYR A 42 -7.64 -1.65 0.69
CA TYR A 42 -8.03 -2.84 -0.06
C TYR A 42 -7.14 -3.02 -1.29
N LYS A 43 -7.09 -4.26 -1.79
CA LYS A 43 -6.36 -4.65 -3.00
C LYS A 43 -7.35 -5.17 -4.04
N ASP A 44 -7.15 -4.84 -5.31
CA ASP A 44 -7.94 -5.32 -6.47
C ASP A 44 -9.45 -4.96 -6.48
N LYS A 45 -10.20 -5.16 -5.40
CA LYS A 45 -11.63 -4.86 -5.25
C LYS A 45 -11.91 -4.28 -3.85
N TYR A 46 -12.90 -3.39 -3.75
CA TYR A 46 -13.24 -2.70 -2.49
C TYR A 46 -13.58 -3.63 -1.30
N ASN A 47 -14.08 -4.84 -1.58
CA ASN A 47 -14.39 -5.83 -0.55
C ASN A 47 -13.19 -6.69 -0.11
N ASP A 48 -12.07 -6.63 -0.83
CA ASP A 48 -10.84 -7.37 -0.49
C ASP A 48 -9.94 -6.50 0.41
N ARG A 49 -10.44 -6.28 1.63
CA ARG A 49 -9.81 -5.43 2.64
C ARG A 49 -8.60 -6.12 3.24
N ILE A 50 -7.46 -5.44 3.22
CA ILE A 50 -6.17 -5.97 3.67
C ILE A 50 -5.69 -5.35 4.98
N ASP A 51 -6.16 -4.15 5.32
CA ASP A 51 -5.85 -3.45 6.56
C ASP A 51 -6.87 -2.34 6.86
N SER A 52 -6.87 -1.78 8.06
CA SER A 52 -7.73 -0.64 8.43
C SER A 52 -7.15 0.22 9.54
N VAL A 53 -7.58 1.47 9.59
CA VAL A 53 -7.25 2.41 10.68
C VAL A 53 -8.46 3.28 11.00
N GLU A 54 -8.60 3.66 12.26
CA GLU A 54 -9.61 4.64 12.67
C GLU A 54 -9.22 6.04 12.16
N THR A 55 -10.19 6.76 11.60
CA THR A 55 -10.10 8.18 11.30
C THR A 55 -10.58 8.97 12.51
N LYS A 56 -9.84 9.99 12.92
CA LYS A 56 -10.25 10.92 13.98
C LYS A 56 -9.98 12.36 13.58
N ASN A 57 -11.02 13.19 13.54
CA ASN A 57 -10.97 14.57 13.05
C ASN A 57 -10.24 14.67 11.70
N GLY A 58 -10.59 13.76 10.78
CA GLY A 58 -9.99 13.65 9.46
C GLY A 58 -8.54 13.18 9.38
N LYS A 59 -7.91 12.82 10.50
CA LYS A 59 -6.53 12.32 10.56
C LYS A 59 -6.48 10.80 10.58
N PHE A 60 -5.54 10.23 9.85
CA PHE A 60 -5.28 8.79 9.85
C PHE A 60 -3.81 8.48 9.51
N LYS A 61 -3.36 7.29 9.93
CA LYS A 61 -2.03 6.76 9.59
C LYS A 61 -2.07 5.24 9.58
N ILE A 62 -1.94 4.64 8.39
CA ILE A 62 -1.83 3.20 8.20
C ILE A 62 -0.40 2.83 7.82
N VAL A 63 0.09 1.71 8.37
CA VAL A 63 1.44 1.20 8.13
C VAL A 63 1.31 -0.08 7.33
N TYR A 64 1.45 0.04 6.01
CA TYR A 64 1.34 -1.09 5.11
C TYR A 64 2.70 -1.76 4.89
N ILE A 65 2.76 -3.07 5.11
CA ILE A 65 3.96 -3.86 4.84
C ILE A 65 3.69 -4.74 3.64
N ARG A 66 4.38 -4.47 2.52
CA ARG A 66 4.21 -5.24 1.29
C ARG A 66 4.77 -6.64 1.46
N LYS A 67 4.06 -7.62 0.90
CA LYS A 67 4.51 -9.02 0.85
C LYS A 67 5.47 -9.26 -0.33
N THR A 68 5.39 -8.44 -1.37
CA THR A 68 6.13 -8.60 -2.62
C THR A 68 6.92 -7.33 -2.95
N ALA A 69 7.97 -7.47 -3.76
CA ALA A 69 8.71 -6.32 -4.31
C ALA A 69 7.91 -5.57 -5.39
N GLU A 70 6.98 -6.26 -6.05
CA GLU A 70 6.16 -5.67 -7.10
C GLU A 70 5.22 -4.58 -6.54
N PRO A 71 5.11 -3.42 -7.22
CA PRO A 71 4.12 -2.41 -6.90
C PRO A 71 2.71 -2.99 -6.99
N GLN A 72 1.89 -2.75 -5.96
CA GLN A 72 0.51 -3.21 -5.91
C GLN A 72 -0.43 -2.03 -6.06
N TYR A 73 -1.49 -2.22 -6.86
CA TYR A 73 -2.60 -1.27 -6.90
C TYR A 73 -3.42 -1.40 -5.63
N LEU A 74 -3.53 -0.31 -4.90
CA LEU A 74 -4.29 -0.24 -3.66
C LEU A 74 -5.36 0.83 -3.79
N GLY A 75 -6.45 0.64 -3.08
CA GLY A 75 -7.48 1.65 -2.90
C GLY A 75 -7.81 1.86 -1.43
N VAL A 76 -8.48 2.96 -1.15
CA VAL A 76 -8.96 3.29 0.19
C VAL A 76 -10.46 3.57 0.18
N GLU A 77 -11.16 2.97 1.13
CA GLU A 77 -12.59 3.20 1.38
C GLU A 77 -12.76 3.67 2.82
N HIS A 78 -13.48 4.75 3.03
CA HIS A 78 -13.87 5.18 4.37
C HIS A 78 -15.32 4.78 4.66
N VAL A 79 -15.59 4.34 5.88
CA VAL A 79 -16.94 4.09 6.40
C VAL A 79 -17.07 4.85 7.72
N ASP A 80 -18.01 5.79 7.81
CA ASP A 80 -18.27 6.49 9.07
C ASP A 80 -19.10 5.65 10.05
N HIS A 81 -19.28 6.16 11.27
CA HIS A 81 -20.08 5.49 12.31
C HIS A 81 -21.55 5.25 11.90
N ASP A 82 -22.08 6.06 10.98
CA ASP A 82 -23.45 5.92 10.46
C ASP A 82 -23.51 4.93 9.28
N GLY A 83 -22.38 4.36 8.87
CA GLY A 83 -22.27 3.41 7.76
C GLY A 83 -22.13 4.04 6.37
N THR A 84 -22.02 5.36 6.28
CA THR A 84 -21.84 6.07 5.00
C THR A 84 -20.45 5.81 4.44
N LYS A 85 -20.43 5.28 3.21
CA LYS A 85 -19.20 4.94 2.50
C LYS A 85 -18.70 6.11 1.65
N ARG A 86 -17.38 6.34 1.66
CA ARG A 86 -16.70 7.34 0.83
C ARG A 86 -15.50 6.71 0.15
N SER A 87 -15.46 6.78 -1.18
CA SER A 87 -14.29 6.40 -1.97
C SER A 87 -13.43 7.62 -2.23
N PHE A 88 -12.12 7.45 -2.23
CA PHE A 88 -11.18 8.50 -2.60
C PHE A 88 -10.69 8.29 -4.03
N SER A 89 -10.54 9.40 -4.76
CA SER A 89 -10.00 9.40 -6.11
C SER A 89 -8.73 10.26 -6.14
N PHE A 90 -7.73 9.77 -6.86
CA PHE A 90 -6.43 10.39 -6.99
C PHE A 90 -6.25 10.85 -8.44
N PRO A 91 -5.65 12.03 -8.67
CA PRO A 91 -5.34 12.48 -10.02
C PRO A 91 -4.36 11.53 -10.70
N THR A 92 -4.55 11.30 -11.99
CA THR A 92 -3.67 10.47 -12.82
C THR A 92 -3.02 11.31 -13.92
N ASN A 93 -2.00 10.76 -14.56
CA ASN A 93 -1.39 11.37 -15.75
C ASN A 93 -2.23 11.16 -17.02
N ALA A 94 -3.29 10.33 -16.97
CA ALA A 94 -4.14 10.06 -18.12
C ALA A 94 -5.11 11.22 -18.40
N LYS A 95 -5.40 11.43 -19.68
CA LYS A 95 -6.38 12.41 -20.13
C LYS A 95 -7.40 11.76 -21.05
N TYR A 96 -8.66 12.18 -20.93
CA TYR A 96 -9.74 11.80 -21.83
C TYR A 96 -10.40 13.05 -22.37
N ARG A 97 -10.38 13.22 -23.69
CA ARG A 97 -10.93 14.41 -24.40
C ARG A 97 -10.41 15.75 -23.83
N GLY A 98 -9.14 15.79 -23.46
CA GLY A 98 -8.49 16.98 -22.89
C GLY A 98 -8.63 17.16 -21.38
N SER A 99 -9.56 16.45 -20.73
CA SER A 99 -9.75 16.49 -19.27
C SER A 99 -8.91 15.44 -18.55
N GLY A 100 -8.39 15.78 -17.37
CA GLY A 100 -7.62 14.84 -16.53
C GLY A 100 -8.48 13.74 -15.94
N CYS A 101 -7.98 12.52 -15.93
CA CYS A 101 -8.65 11.36 -15.33
C CYS A 101 -8.27 11.22 -13.85
N GLN A 102 -9.19 10.68 -13.06
CA GLN A 102 -8.92 10.26 -11.69
C GLN A 102 -9.13 8.76 -11.52
N SER A 103 -8.45 8.18 -10.53
CA SER A 103 -8.50 6.74 -10.22
C SER A 103 -8.68 6.54 -8.73
N GLN A 104 -9.50 5.56 -8.34
CA GLN A 104 -9.60 5.13 -6.94
C GLN A 104 -8.39 4.30 -6.49
N TYR A 105 -7.61 3.83 -7.47
CA TYR A 105 -6.42 3.03 -7.24
C TYR A 105 -5.17 3.90 -7.39
N PHE A 106 -4.22 3.68 -6.49
CA PHE A 106 -2.91 4.31 -6.51
C PHE A 106 -1.81 3.27 -6.34
N PHE A 107 -0.61 3.63 -6.80
CA PHE A 107 0.61 2.88 -6.50
C PHE A 107 1.33 3.51 -5.32
N LEU A 108 1.90 2.66 -4.48
CA LEU A 108 2.89 3.08 -3.50
C LEU A 108 4.28 2.98 -4.14
N ILE A 109 4.79 4.11 -4.63
CA ILE A 109 6.16 4.22 -5.11
C ILE A 109 7.02 4.64 -3.90
N LEU A 110 8.13 3.92 -3.67
CA LEU A 110 9.12 4.26 -2.63
C LEU A 110 10.00 5.42 -3.09
#